data_AF-A0A959BRX7-F1
#
_entry.id   AF-A0A959BRX7-F1
#
_cell.length_a   1.000
_cell.length_b   1.000
_cell.length_c   1.000
_cell.angle_alpha   90.00
_cell.angle_beta   90.00
_cell.angle_gamma   90.00
#
_symmetry.space_group_name_H-M   'P 1'
#
loop_
_entity.id
_entity.type
_entity.pdbx_description
1 polymer ?
#
loop_
_entity_poly.entity_id
_entity_poly.type
_entity_poly.pdbx_seq_one_letter_code
_entity_poly.pdbx_strand_id
1 'polypeptide(L)'
;MAEEGNNGKRDVFYEGFGRERQAVSIGRYWFLGIGINRYLHFSPLYNAVKDVQDIAALLQQRYGLKASNTRILLDEEATRDNIIARLDELVDQAGPTEKVLIYYSGHGHLHPKTGKGYWIPYNAEKHHTAQYIRNSTILGYIEDINALHTLLISDSCFSGSLFVRGGIRSTTALEELEAIPSRWALCSGRHDEAVYDGEPGQNSPFAASIAEVLRTNRQPALNVVKLIDRVVEQTRANYEQLPEGNPLFGVGHKGGQYVFRLASEVELQPIQVEQKGRRPSKARAGLFTDSRDGQQYRTIEFNGLIWFADNLNFGSEKSWFYDGQSDNGHRFGRLYSWEETLKACPPGWRIPTDEEWKALARNFGGYFDWGTGKEEGQPEKAFGQLLKGGSSGFDALMGGYRLAEGVYYSLGNVGSYWSSTEENASQAWNYTFDQPSGKIYRFSNPKSHGRSCRCVREVVGPED
;
A
#
# COMPACT_ATOMS: atom_id res chain seq x y z
N MET A 1 74.38 -21.01 7.11
CA MET A 1 73.03 -20.70 6.59
C MET A 1 72.07 -21.05 7.73
N ALA A 2 71.74 -20.17 8.66
CA ALA A 2 71.40 -18.73 8.53
C ALA A 2 70.07 -18.55 7.75
N GLU A 3 69.09 -17.77 8.21
CA GLU A 3 69.09 -16.87 9.38
C GLU A 3 67.66 -16.63 9.94
N GLU A 4 67.51 -15.68 10.87
CA GLU A 4 66.26 -15.30 11.55
C GLU A 4 65.30 -14.49 10.64
N GLY A 5 64.03 -14.26 11.04
CA GLY A 5 63.10 -13.47 10.22
C GLY A 5 61.73 -13.16 10.86
N ASN A 6 61.64 -12.05 11.59
CA ASN A 6 60.45 -11.60 12.32
C ASN A 6 59.44 -10.80 11.46
N ASN A 7 58.15 -10.86 11.84
CA ASN A 7 57.08 -9.87 11.66
C ASN A 7 56.56 -9.49 10.25
N GLY A 8 55.25 -9.21 10.16
CA GLY A 8 54.65 -8.61 8.97
C GLY A 8 53.12 -8.61 8.91
N LYS A 9 52.46 -7.66 9.60
CA LYS A 9 51.07 -7.28 9.23
C LYS A 9 51.07 -6.76 7.79
N ARG A 10 50.12 -7.23 6.97
CA ARG A 10 49.65 -6.51 5.78
C ARG A 10 48.15 -6.67 5.63
N ASP A 11 47.44 -5.57 5.73
CA ASP A 11 46.05 -5.48 5.34
C ASP A 11 45.93 -5.69 3.83
N VAL A 12 45.01 -6.56 3.41
CA VAL A 12 44.61 -6.68 2.01
C VAL A 12 43.11 -6.43 1.96
N PHE A 13 42.77 -5.18 1.62
CA PHE A 13 41.41 -4.80 1.30
C PHE A 13 40.94 -5.61 0.09
N TYR A 14 39.81 -6.30 0.22
CA TYR A 14 39.03 -6.73 -0.93
C TYR A 14 37.84 -5.82 -1.10
N GLU A 15 37.65 -5.36 -2.33
CA GLU A 15 36.83 -4.19 -2.64
C GLU A 15 35.34 -4.47 -2.44
N GLY A 16 34.63 -3.48 -1.91
CA GLY A 16 33.19 -3.60 -1.72
C GLY A 16 32.46 -3.62 -3.06
N PHE A 17 31.74 -4.72 -3.34
CA PHE A 17 30.72 -4.75 -4.38
C PHE A 17 29.57 -3.80 -4.02
N GLY A 18 29.76 -2.52 -4.32
CA GLY A 18 28.73 -1.50 -4.27
C GLY A 18 27.63 -1.85 -5.28
N ARG A 19 26.58 -2.54 -4.83
CA ARG A 19 25.31 -2.54 -5.54
C ARG A 19 24.73 -1.14 -5.46
N GLU A 20 24.97 -0.36 -6.50
CA GLU A 20 24.24 0.87 -6.76
C GLU A 20 22.75 0.60 -6.62
N ARG A 21 22.04 1.44 -5.87
CA ARG A 21 20.58 1.43 -5.89
C ARG A 21 20.16 2.00 -7.24
N GLN A 22 19.91 1.15 -8.23
CA GLN A 22 19.24 1.57 -9.45
C GLN A 22 17.94 2.27 -9.05
N ALA A 23 17.83 3.55 -9.41
CA ALA A 23 16.55 4.24 -9.37
C ALA A 23 15.58 3.50 -10.30
N VAL A 24 14.36 3.25 -9.83
CA VAL A 24 13.34 2.59 -10.66
C VAL A 24 12.97 3.54 -11.80
N SER A 25 13.57 3.31 -12.97
CA SER A 25 13.16 3.95 -14.21
C SER A 25 11.78 3.43 -14.57
N ILE A 26 10.76 4.20 -14.22
CA ILE A 26 9.38 3.94 -14.63
C ILE A 26 9.36 4.06 -16.16
N GLY A 27 9.01 2.97 -16.84
CA GLY A 27 8.96 2.92 -18.30
C GLY A 27 7.73 3.65 -18.85
N ARG A 28 7.25 3.27 -20.05
CA ARG A 28 6.10 3.94 -20.66
C ARG A 28 4.87 3.84 -19.75
N TYR A 29 4.21 4.99 -19.57
CA TYR A 29 2.82 5.01 -19.14
C TYR A 29 1.95 4.81 -20.39
N TRP A 30 1.20 3.72 -20.41
CA TRP A 30 0.18 3.36 -21.40
C TRP A 30 -1.23 3.67 -20.90
N PHE A 31 -2.11 4.08 -21.79
CA PHE A 31 -3.53 4.29 -21.51
C PHE A 31 -4.40 3.69 -22.61
N LEU A 32 -5.41 2.92 -22.24
CA LEU A 32 -6.50 2.48 -23.13
C LEU A 32 -7.83 3.01 -22.59
N GLY A 33 -8.37 4.03 -23.24
CA GLY A 33 -9.69 4.59 -22.98
C GLY A 33 -10.73 3.98 -23.92
N ILE A 34 -11.89 3.60 -23.39
CA ILE A 34 -13.03 3.06 -24.15
C ILE A 34 -14.28 3.78 -23.63
N GLY A 35 -14.87 4.65 -24.45
CA GLY A 35 -15.99 5.51 -24.05
C GLY A 35 -17.12 5.43 -25.07
N ILE A 36 -18.28 4.94 -24.65
CA ILE A 36 -19.37 4.60 -25.58
C ILE A 36 -20.67 5.29 -25.15
N ASN A 37 -21.02 6.36 -25.85
CA ASN A 37 -22.28 7.08 -25.75
C ASN A 37 -23.32 6.50 -26.71
N ARG A 38 -22.96 6.39 -27.99
CA ARG A 38 -23.83 5.94 -29.09
C ARG A 38 -23.76 4.42 -29.20
N TYR A 39 -24.83 3.69 -28.92
CA TYR A 39 -24.89 2.24 -29.16
C TYR A 39 -25.80 1.94 -30.35
N LEU A 40 -25.46 0.91 -31.13
CA LEU A 40 -26.26 0.51 -32.29
C LEU A 40 -27.59 -0.16 -31.89
N HIS A 41 -27.62 -0.84 -30.72
CA HIS A 41 -28.79 -1.60 -30.27
C HIS A 41 -29.21 -1.33 -28.81
N PHE A 42 -28.44 -0.57 -28.03
CA PHE A 42 -28.73 -0.18 -26.66
C PHE A 42 -29.17 1.29 -26.56
N SER A 43 -29.70 1.71 -25.41
CA SER A 43 -30.02 3.12 -25.17
C SER A 43 -28.73 3.95 -25.12
N PRO A 44 -28.72 5.20 -25.60
CA PRO A 44 -27.52 6.02 -25.53
C PRO A 44 -27.16 6.39 -24.09
N LEU A 45 -25.87 6.66 -23.88
CA LEU A 45 -25.32 7.44 -22.77
C LEU A 45 -24.86 8.80 -23.31
N TYR A 46 -24.56 9.75 -22.44
CA TYR A 46 -24.21 11.13 -22.77
C TYR A 46 -22.79 11.51 -22.36
N ASN A 47 -22.26 10.93 -21.28
CA ASN A 47 -21.03 11.42 -20.64
C ASN A 47 -19.81 10.49 -20.81
N ALA A 48 -20.01 9.19 -21.06
CA ALA A 48 -18.94 8.20 -21.18
C ALA A 48 -17.80 8.55 -22.17
N VAL A 49 -18.11 9.17 -23.31
CA VAL A 49 -17.09 9.68 -24.25
C VAL A 49 -16.26 10.81 -23.63
N LYS A 50 -16.91 11.74 -22.94
CA LYS A 50 -16.28 12.90 -22.32
C LYS A 50 -15.43 12.50 -21.12
N ASP A 51 -15.86 11.52 -20.33
CA ASP A 51 -15.09 10.97 -19.20
C ASP A 51 -13.74 10.42 -19.63
N VAL A 52 -13.72 9.64 -20.71
CA VAL A 52 -12.49 9.08 -21.28
C VAL A 52 -11.57 10.20 -21.80
N GLN A 53 -12.12 11.21 -22.46
CA GLN A 53 -11.37 12.35 -22.98
C GLN A 53 -10.77 13.20 -21.86
N ASP A 54 -11.54 13.57 -20.85
CA ASP A 54 -11.09 14.41 -19.73
C ASP A 54 -10.07 13.68 -18.86
N ILE A 55 -10.27 12.39 -18.56
CA ILE A 55 -9.30 11.59 -17.80
C ILE A 55 -7.99 11.44 -18.60
N ALA A 56 -8.05 11.16 -19.91
CA ALA A 56 -6.85 11.10 -20.76
C ALA A 56 -6.11 12.45 -20.78
N ALA A 57 -6.82 13.57 -20.98
CA ALA A 57 -6.25 14.91 -21.01
C ALA A 57 -5.62 15.30 -19.65
N LEU A 58 -6.28 15.00 -18.54
CA LEU A 58 -5.78 15.26 -17.18
C LEU A 58 -4.51 14.46 -16.88
N LEU A 59 -4.45 13.21 -17.35
CA LEU A 59 -3.27 12.35 -17.19
C LEU A 59 -2.10 12.79 -18.07
N GLN A 60 -2.37 13.28 -19.28
CA GLN A 60 -1.35 13.89 -20.15
C GLN A 60 -0.83 15.20 -19.54
N GLN A 61 -1.71 16.08 -19.07
CA GLN A 61 -1.37 17.38 -18.49
C GLN A 61 -0.59 17.26 -17.17
N ARG A 62 -0.97 16.34 -16.27
CA ARG A 62 -0.46 16.29 -14.89
C ARG A 62 0.37 15.06 -14.53
N TYR A 63 0.26 13.94 -15.26
CA TYR A 63 0.76 12.64 -14.81
C TYR A 63 1.70 11.92 -15.79
N GLY A 64 2.25 12.64 -16.76
CA GLY A 64 3.30 12.14 -17.66
C GLY A 64 2.84 11.11 -18.70
N LEU A 65 1.53 10.95 -18.91
CA LEU A 65 1.01 10.13 -20.01
C LEU A 65 1.40 10.79 -21.34
N LYS A 66 2.02 10.04 -22.25
CA LYS A 66 2.40 10.56 -23.58
C LYS A 66 1.36 10.14 -24.62
N ALA A 67 1.01 11.06 -25.52
CA ALA A 67 0.03 10.81 -26.59
C ALA A 67 0.37 9.57 -27.43
N SER A 68 1.66 9.30 -27.69
CA SER A 68 2.15 8.09 -28.38
C SER A 68 1.70 6.76 -27.76
N ASN A 69 1.48 6.76 -26.44
CA ASN A 69 1.12 5.59 -25.64
C ASN A 69 -0.36 5.62 -25.23
N THR A 70 -1.10 6.62 -25.69
CA THR A 70 -2.54 6.73 -25.50
C THR A 70 -3.23 5.98 -26.64
N ARG A 71 -4.20 5.14 -26.31
CA ARG A 71 -5.19 4.57 -27.23
C ARG A 71 -6.57 4.97 -26.71
N ILE A 72 -7.44 5.41 -27.60
CA ILE A 72 -8.83 5.71 -27.27
C ILE A 72 -9.70 5.05 -28.35
N LEU A 73 -10.82 4.46 -27.94
CA LEU A 73 -11.90 4.02 -28.82
C LEU A 73 -13.18 4.73 -28.38
N LEU A 74 -13.79 5.51 -29.28
CA LEU A 74 -15.03 6.24 -29.00
C LEU A 74 -16.18 5.77 -29.90
N ASP A 75 -17.38 5.64 -29.32
CA ASP A 75 -18.61 5.31 -30.04
C ASP A 75 -18.42 4.17 -31.07
N GLU A 76 -18.62 4.43 -32.38
CA GLU A 76 -18.46 3.42 -33.44
C GLU A 76 -17.08 2.75 -33.53
N GLU A 77 -16.02 3.34 -32.99
CA GLU A 77 -14.70 2.69 -32.91
C GLU A 77 -14.65 1.59 -31.85
N ALA A 78 -15.49 1.66 -30.81
CA ALA A 78 -15.51 0.75 -29.68
C ALA A 78 -16.28 -0.56 -29.98
N THR A 79 -16.01 -1.15 -31.15
CA THR A 79 -16.49 -2.48 -31.50
C THR A 79 -15.83 -3.55 -30.66
N ARG A 80 -16.45 -4.73 -30.57
CA ARG A 80 -15.90 -5.87 -29.83
C ARG A 80 -14.45 -6.18 -30.24
N ASP A 81 -14.21 -6.22 -31.54
CA ASP A 81 -12.95 -6.71 -32.09
C ASP A 81 -11.87 -5.62 -32.06
N ASN A 82 -12.24 -4.34 -32.15
CA ASN A 82 -11.32 -3.24 -31.89
C ASN A 82 -10.87 -3.20 -30.43
N ILE A 83 -11.79 -3.37 -29.46
CA ILE A 83 -11.46 -3.42 -28.03
C ILE A 83 -10.48 -4.57 -27.75
N ILE A 84 -10.77 -5.76 -28.30
CA ILE A 84 -9.89 -6.93 -28.21
C ILE A 84 -8.51 -6.61 -28.82
N ALA A 85 -8.44 -6.07 -30.04
CA ALA A 85 -7.17 -5.72 -30.68
C ALA A 85 -6.37 -4.62 -29.95
N ARG A 86 -7.02 -3.74 -29.17
CA ARG A 86 -6.31 -2.81 -28.27
C ARG A 86 -5.78 -3.48 -27.01
N LEU A 87 -6.40 -4.56 -26.53
CA LEU A 87 -5.91 -5.37 -25.42
C LEU A 87 -4.75 -6.28 -25.87
N ASP A 88 -4.84 -6.86 -27.07
CA ASP A 88 -3.75 -7.57 -27.73
C ASP A 88 -2.50 -6.67 -27.87
N GLU A 89 -2.65 -5.42 -28.35
CA GLU A 89 -1.55 -4.45 -28.40
C GLU A 89 -0.89 -4.18 -27.04
N LEU A 90 -1.63 -4.26 -25.92
CA LEU A 90 -1.08 -4.06 -24.59
C LEU A 90 -0.32 -5.31 -24.08
N VAL A 91 -0.73 -6.52 -24.47
CA VAL A 91 0.02 -7.75 -24.20
C VAL A 91 1.35 -7.74 -24.97
N ASP A 92 1.31 -7.40 -26.26
CA ASP A 92 2.48 -7.38 -27.14
C ASP A 92 3.50 -6.29 -26.78
N GLN A 93 3.05 -5.11 -26.32
CA GLN A 93 3.90 -3.91 -26.27
C GLN A 93 4.26 -3.42 -24.86
N ALA A 94 3.57 -3.83 -23.79
CA ALA A 94 3.84 -3.33 -22.43
C ALA A 94 4.97 -4.11 -21.74
N GLY A 95 6.02 -3.40 -21.32
CA GLY A 95 7.21 -3.99 -20.69
C GLY A 95 7.13 -4.15 -19.16
N PRO A 96 8.02 -4.96 -18.54
CA PRO A 96 8.01 -5.28 -17.11
C PRO A 96 8.45 -4.14 -16.18
N THR A 97 8.73 -2.94 -16.69
CA THR A 97 8.95 -1.69 -15.94
C THR A 97 7.85 -0.64 -16.19
N GLU A 98 6.84 -1.00 -16.98
CA GLU A 98 5.85 -0.08 -17.54
C GLU A 98 4.52 -0.17 -16.78
N LYS A 99 3.63 0.82 -16.99
CA LYS A 99 2.31 0.83 -16.35
C LYS A 99 1.19 1.12 -17.32
N VAL A 100 0.09 0.39 -17.14
CA VAL A 100 -1.09 0.40 -18.01
C VAL A 100 -2.31 0.84 -17.20
N LEU A 101 -3.01 1.87 -17.66
CA LEU A 101 -4.36 2.20 -17.20
C LEU A 101 -5.36 1.84 -18.29
N ILE A 102 -6.28 0.93 -17.99
CA ILE A 102 -7.47 0.66 -18.81
C ILE A 102 -8.62 1.43 -18.17
N TYR A 103 -9.32 2.25 -18.95
CA TYR A 103 -10.48 3.01 -18.51
C TYR A 103 -11.66 2.71 -19.44
N TYR A 104 -12.70 2.06 -18.91
CA TYR A 104 -13.96 1.81 -19.59
C TYR A 104 -15.05 2.70 -19.00
N SER A 105 -15.81 3.40 -19.84
CA SER A 105 -17.11 3.98 -19.47
C SER A 105 -18.17 3.55 -20.48
N GLY A 106 -19.26 2.95 -19.99
CA GLY A 106 -20.30 2.39 -20.84
C GLY A 106 -21.26 1.41 -20.16
N HIS A 107 -22.13 0.79 -20.96
CA HIS A 107 -23.10 -0.19 -20.47
C HIS A 107 -22.43 -1.48 -19.99
N GLY A 108 -22.76 -1.87 -18.76
CA GLY A 108 -22.47 -3.21 -18.24
C GLY A 108 -23.73 -4.09 -18.23
N HIS A 109 -23.56 -5.39 -18.39
CA HIS A 109 -24.64 -6.37 -18.29
C HIS A 109 -24.29 -7.51 -17.32
N LEU A 110 -25.13 -7.74 -16.31
CA LEU A 110 -25.09 -8.94 -15.48
C LEU A 110 -26.05 -9.99 -16.05
N HIS A 111 -25.53 -11.16 -16.44
CA HIS A 111 -26.39 -12.25 -16.90
C HIS A 111 -27.13 -12.90 -15.70
N PRO A 112 -28.47 -12.77 -15.61
CA PRO A 112 -29.20 -12.93 -14.35
C PRO A 112 -29.21 -14.36 -13.80
N LYS A 113 -29.01 -15.38 -14.65
CA LYS A 113 -28.96 -16.79 -14.23
C LYS A 113 -27.58 -17.26 -13.77
N THR A 114 -26.52 -16.45 -13.94
CA THR A 114 -25.14 -16.89 -13.69
C THR A 114 -24.25 -15.88 -12.98
N GLY A 115 -24.75 -14.68 -12.65
CA GLY A 115 -23.96 -13.64 -11.98
C GLY A 115 -22.71 -13.20 -12.76
N LYS A 116 -22.68 -13.39 -14.09
CA LYS A 116 -21.50 -13.06 -14.92
C LYS A 116 -21.67 -11.66 -15.49
N GLY A 117 -20.74 -10.76 -15.16
CA GLY A 117 -20.65 -9.42 -15.74
C GLY A 117 -20.00 -9.43 -17.13
N TYR A 118 -20.44 -8.47 -17.94
CA TYR A 118 -19.99 -8.23 -19.30
C TYR A 118 -19.93 -6.72 -19.57
N TRP A 119 -18.94 -6.27 -20.35
CA TRP A 119 -18.98 -5.00 -21.06
C TRP A 119 -19.76 -5.15 -22.37
N ILE A 120 -20.40 -4.07 -22.80
CA ILE A 120 -21.20 -3.99 -24.02
C ILE A 120 -20.46 -3.12 -25.06
N PRO A 121 -19.89 -3.72 -26.13
CA PRO A 121 -19.34 -2.97 -27.25
C PRO A 121 -20.42 -2.23 -28.07
N TYR A 122 -20.00 -1.22 -28.83
CA TYR A 122 -20.83 -0.40 -29.71
C TYR A 122 -21.86 -1.18 -30.55
N ASN A 123 -21.38 -2.24 -31.20
CA ASN A 123 -22.10 -3.05 -32.18
C ASN A 123 -22.80 -4.28 -31.58
N ALA A 124 -22.85 -4.42 -30.26
CA ALA A 124 -23.45 -5.59 -29.62
C ALA A 124 -24.99 -5.55 -29.64
N GLU A 125 -25.61 -6.63 -30.11
CA GLU A 125 -27.06 -6.82 -30.14
C GLU A 125 -27.60 -7.23 -28.76
N LYS A 126 -28.78 -6.72 -28.40
CA LYS A 126 -29.47 -7.11 -27.16
C LYS A 126 -29.70 -8.63 -27.12
N HIS A 127 -29.34 -9.24 -25.98
CA HIS A 127 -29.38 -10.67 -25.70
C HIS A 127 -28.31 -11.54 -26.42
N HIS A 128 -27.53 -10.99 -27.35
CA HIS A 128 -26.51 -11.74 -28.09
C HIS A 128 -25.16 -11.80 -27.33
N THR A 129 -25.15 -12.49 -26.18
CA THR A 129 -24.01 -12.50 -25.22
C THR A 129 -22.66 -12.99 -25.73
N ALA A 130 -22.57 -13.49 -26.98
CA ALA A 130 -21.31 -13.81 -27.66
C ALA A 130 -20.58 -12.55 -28.21
N GLN A 131 -21.33 -11.50 -28.55
CA GLN A 131 -20.79 -10.21 -29.00
C GLN A 131 -20.33 -9.34 -27.82
N TYR A 132 -20.75 -9.67 -26.60
CA TYR A 132 -20.35 -8.98 -25.38
C TYR A 132 -18.93 -9.42 -24.96
N ILE A 133 -18.20 -8.57 -24.21
CA ILE A 133 -16.90 -8.95 -23.65
C ILE A 133 -17.09 -9.32 -22.18
N ARG A 134 -16.73 -10.55 -21.80
CA ARG A 134 -16.88 -11.03 -20.41
C ARG A 134 -15.85 -10.37 -19.49
N ASN A 135 -16.24 -10.09 -18.25
CA ASN A 135 -15.30 -9.65 -17.22
C ASN A 135 -14.15 -10.66 -17.02
N SER A 136 -14.41 -11.97 -17.19
CA SER A 136 -13.35 -13.00 -17.19
C SER A 136 -12.36 -12.91 -18.35
N THR A 137 -12.77 -12.35 -19.50
CA THR A 137 -11.89 -12.10 -20.64
C THR A 137 -11.00 -10.89 -20.37
N ILE A 138 -11.55 -9.82 -19.79
CA ILE A 138 -10.77 -8.66 -19.33
C ILE A 138 -9.75 -9.07 -18.27
N LEU A 139 -10.13 -9.94 -17.32
CA LEU A 139 -9.21 -10.48 -16.31
C LEU A 139 -8.08 -11.30 -16.93
N GLY A 140 -8.34 -12.11 -17.97
CA GLY A 140 -7.28 -12.81 -18.71
C GLY A 140 -6.26 -11.85 -19.32
N TYR A 141 -6.72 -10.82 -20.06
CA TYR A 141 -5.81 -9.79 -20.58
C TYR A 141 -5.01 -9.07 -19.48
N ILE A 142 -5.60 -8.83 -18.31
CA ILE A 142 -4.91 -8.22 -17.16
C ILE A 142 -3.85 -9.15 -16.55
N GLU A 143 -3.99 -10.47 -16.69
CA GLU A 143 -2.98 -11.48 -16.35
C GLU A 143 -1.86 -11.54 -17.39
N ASP A 144 -2.21 -11.57 -18.68
CA ASP A 144 -1.28 -11.70 -19.82
C ASP A 144 -0.45 -10.43 -20.08
N ILE A 145 -0.97 -9.24 -19.79
CA ILE A 145 -0.25 -7.96 -19.95
C ILE A 145 1.00 -7.96 -19.05
N ASN A 146 2.19 -7.93 -19.65
CA ASN A 146 3.49 -8.00 -18.97
C ASN A 146 3.94 -6.67 -18.32
N ALA A 147 2.99 -5.81 -17.94
CA ALA A 147 3.26 -4.54 -17.28
C ALA A 147 3.64 -4.72 -15.79
N LEU A 148 4.47 -3.82 -15.25
CA LEU A 148 4.74 -3.75 -13.81
C LEU A 148 3.45 -3.44 -13.03
N HIS A 149 2.63 -2.52 -13.54
CA HIS A 149 1.32 -2.24 -12.96
C HIS A 149 0.21 -2.20 -14.01
N THR A 150 -0.94 -2.74 -13.66
CA THR A 150 -2.18 -2.56 -14.41
C THR A 150 -3.27 -2.09 -13.47
N LEU A 151 -3.92 -0.99 -13.81
CA LEU A 151 -5.11 -0.50 -13.14
C LEU A 151 -6.26 -0.53 -14.15
N LEU A 152 -7.36 -1.15 -13.76
CA LEU A 152 -8.64 -1.05 -14.46
C LEU A 152 -9.52 -0.02 -13.72
N ILE A 153 -10.09 0.91 -14.47
CA ILE A 153 -11.22 1.72 -14.02
C ILE A 153 -12.41 1.36 -14.90
N SER A 154 -13.53 0.95 -14.28
CA SER A 154 -14.73 0.49 -14.98
C SER A 154 -15.92 1.30 -14.48
N ASP A 155 -16.29 2.34 -15.23
CA ASP A 155 -17.53 3.08 -15.04
C ASP A 155 -18.67 2.41 -15.79
N SER A 156 -19.24 1.39 -15.16
CA SER A 156 -20.30 0.58 -15.75
C SER A 156 -21.08 -0.17 -14.67
N CYS A 157 -22.37 -0.38 -14.91
CA CYS A 157 -23.21 -1.22 -14.07
C CYS A 157 -22.60 -2.62 -13.87
N PHE A 158 -22.77 -3.21 -12.69
CA PHE A 158 -22.37 -4.59 -12.37
C PHE A 158 -20.85 -4.90 -12.39
N SER A 159 -20.01 -3.85 -12.40
CA SER A 159 -18.55 -3.97 -12.32
C SER A 159 -18.07 -4.70 -11.06
N GLY A 160 -18.86 -4.71 -9.97
CA GLY A 160 -18.57 -5.48 -8.76
C GLY A 160 -18.36 -6.99 -8.96
N SER A 161 -18.76 -7.56 -10.10
CA SER A 161 -18.48 -8.95 -10.50
C SER A 161 -17.01 -9.22 -10.91
N LEU A 162 -16.16 -8.19 -10.96
CA LEU A 162 -14.71 -8.31 -11.08
C LEU A 162 -14.03 -8.79 -9.78
N PHE A 163 -14.71 -8.70 -8.63
CA PHE A 163 -14.12 -8.95 -7.32
C PHE A 163 -14.46 -10.34 -6.75
N VAL A 164 -13.43 -11.17 -6.57
CA VAL A 164 -13.47 -12.31 -5.64
C VAL A 164 -12.92 -11.84 -4.30
N ARG A 165 -13.60 -12.17 -3.19
CA ARG A 165 -13.24 -11.65 -1.85
C ARG A 165 -11.84 -12.10 -1.41
N GLY A 166 -10.91 -11.16 -1.34
CA GLY A 166 -9.62 -11.30 -0.66
C GLY A 166 -9.17 -9.95 -0.09
N GLY A 167 -8.48 -9.96 1.06
CA GLY A 167 -8.17 -8.75 1.83
C GLY A 167 -7.00 -7.93 1.29
N ILE A 168 -7.07 -6.60 1.49
CA ILE A 168 -6.03 -5.64 1.11
C ILE A 168 -4.77 -5.79 2.00
N ARG A 169 -3.58 -5.77 1.39
CA ARG A 169 -2.25 -5.73 2.05
C ARG A 169 -1.47 -4.48 1.57
N SER A 170 -0.60 -3.87 2.40
CA SER A 170 0.23 -2.71 1.99
C SER A 170 1.41 -2.39 2.94
N THR A 171 2.48 -3.21 2.97
CA THR A 171 3.55 -3.13 3.99
C THR A 171 4.95 -3.69 3.59
N THR A 172 5.83 -3.20 2.70
CA THR A 172 5.85 -2.36 1.47
C THR A 172 5.61 -0.84 1.54
N ALA A 173 6.68 -0.03 1.47
CA ALA A 173 6.72 1.44 1.29
C ALA A 173 6.38 1.87 -0.16
N LEU A 174 6.21 3.17 -0.46
CA LEU A 174 5.67 3.60 -1.77
C LEU A 174 6.56 3.19 -2.96
N GLU A 175 7.87 3.39 -2.85
CA GLU A 175 8.83 3.02 -3.91
C GLU A 175 8.98 1.49 -4.03
N GLU A 176 8.76 0.76 -2.94
CA GLU A 176 8.75 -0.72 -2.92
C GLU A 176 7.44 -1.25 -3.53
N LEU A 177 6.30 -0.63 -3.23
CA LEU A 177 4.99 -0.90 -3.82
C LEU A 177 4.98 -0.62 -5.33
N GLU A 178 5.69 0.42 -5.76
CA GLU A 178 5.87 0.80 -7.17
C GLU A 178 6.91 -0.09 -7.89
N ALA A 179 7.76 -0.81 -7.14
CA ALA A 179 8.69 -1.82 -7.67
C ALA A 179 8.10 -3.26 -7.71
N ILE A 180 6.94 -3.51 -7.11
CA ILE A 180 6.30 -4.84 -7.05
C ILE A 180 5.16 -4.93 -8.08
N PRO A 181 5.03 -6.05 -8.82
CA PRO A 181 3.91 -6.23 -9.75
C PRO A 181 2.53 -6.07 -9.11
N SER A 182 1.68 -5.27 -9.74
CA SER A 182 0.35 -4.94 -9.21
C SER A 182 -0.74 -5.01 -10.27
N ARG A 183 -1.91 -5.52 -9.87
CA ARG A 183 -3.16 -5.49 -10.63
C ARG A 183 -4.29 -5.03 -9.71
N TRP A 184 -5.02 -3.99 -10.10
CA TRP A 184 -6.05 -3.35 -9.29
C TRP A 184 -7.26 -3.00 -10.17
N ALA A 185 -8.45 -2.96 -9.58
CA ALA A 185 -9.63 -2.38 -10.21
C ALA A 185 -10.35 -1.38 -9.28
N LEU A 186 -10.95 -0.35 -9.88
CA LEU A 186 -11.84 0.62 -9.24
C LEU A 186 -13.10 0.77 -10.12
N CYS A 187 -14.27 0.68 -9.50
CA CYS A 187 -15.55 0.46 -10.17
C CYS A 187 -16.63 1.41 -9.63
N SER A 188 -17.55 1.90 -10.47
CA SER A 188 -18.51 2.94 -10.08
C SER A 188 -19.70 2.49 -9.23
N GLY A 189 -20.08 1.21 -9.29
CA GLY A 189 -21.20 0.66 -8.53
C GLY A 189 -21.02 -0.80 -8.13
N ARG A 190 -21.93 -1.29 -7.28
CA ARG A 190 -21.85 -2.64 -6.69
C ARG A 190 -22.45 -3.71 -7.62
N HIS A 191 -22.89 -4.83 -7.05
CA HIS A 191 -23.12 -6.07 -7.80
C HIS A 191 -24.44 -6.10 -8.60
N ASP A 192 -25.32 -5.13 -8.35
CA ASP A 192 -26.75 -5.19 -8.63
C ASP A 192 -27.40 -3.83 -8.99
N GLU A 193 -26.66 -2.73 -8.91
CA GLU A 193 -27.16 -1.36 -9.12
C GLU A 193 -26.90 -0.83 -10.55
N ALA A 194 -27.83 -0.03 -11.07
CA ALA A 194 -27.66 0.74 -12.29
C ALA A 194 -27.06 2.12 -11.96
N VAL A 195 -25.94 2.46 -12.59
CA VAL A 195 -25.16 3.68 -12.30
C VAL A 195 -25.73 4.87 -13.09
N TYR A 196 -25.92 6.02 -12.44
CA TYR A 196 -26.37 7.25 -13.10
C TYR A 196 -25.25 7.88 -13.92
N ASP A 197 -25.49 8.13 -15.21
CA ASP A 197 -24.55 8.74 -16.17
C ASP A 197 -24.27 10.23 -15.88
N GLY A 198 -25.12 10.89 -15.06
CA GLY A 198 -25.01 12.32 -14.76
C GLY A 198 -25.78 13.21 -15.74
N GLU A 199 -25.63 14.53 -15.57
CA GLU A 199 -26.26 15.51 -16.46
C GLU A 199 -25.58 15.53 -17.84
N PRO A 200 -26.32 15.50 -18.96
CA PRO A 200 -25.71 15.45 -20.30
C PRO A 200 -24.71 16.58 -20.58
N GLY A 201 -23.51 16.21 -21.00
CA GLY A 201 -22.41 17.13 -21.29
C GLY A 201 -21.53 17.47 -20.09
N GLN A 202 -21.81 16.91 -18.90
CA GLN A 202 -20.89 16.89 -17.77
C GLN A 202 -20.04 15.60 -17.78
N ASN A 203 -19.26 15.36 -16.74
CA ASN A 203 -18.71 14.03 -16.48
C ASN A 203 -19.72 13.17 -15.73
N SER A 204 -19.58 11.86 -15.78
CA SER A 204 -20.31 10.98 -14.85
C SER A 204 -19.97 11.36 -13.39
N PRO A 205 -20.86 11.08 -12.41
CA PRO A 205 -20.57 11.29 -10.99
C PRO A 205 -19.26 10.65 -10.49
N PHE A 206 -18.95 9.45 -11.00
CA PHE A 206 -17.74 8.71 -10.67
C PHE A 206 -16.51 9.27 -11.40
N ALA A 207 -16.62 9.56 -12.69
CA ALA A 207 -15.56 10.17 -13.48
C ALA A 207 -15.19 11.57 -12.96
N ALA A 208 -16.19 12.39 -12.59
CA ALA A 208 -16.01 13.68 -11.92
C ALA A 208 -15.26 13.53 -10.59
N SER A 209 -15.59 12.50 -9.79
CA SER A 209 -14.90 12.22 -8.53
C SER A 209 -13.43 11.82 -8.75
N ILE A 210 -13.14 10.97 -9.74
CA ILE A 210 -11.77 10.59 -10.11
C ILE A 210 -10.99 11.79 -10.64
N ALA A 211 -11.59 12.57 -11.55
CA ALA A 211 -11.01 13.76 -12.13
C ALA A 211 -10.66 14.79 -11.03
N GLU A 212 -11.55 15.01 -10.05
CA GLU A 212 -11.29 15.94 -8.96
C GLU A 212 -10.13 15.50 -8.07
N VAL A 213 -10.08 14.23 -7.65
CA VAL A 213 -8.98 13.70 -6.83
C VAL A 213 -7.64 13.79 -7.57
N LEU A 214 -7.61 13.50 -8.87
CA LEU A 214 -6.41 13.63 -9.71
C LEU A 214 -6.03 15.10 -9.98
N ARG A 215 -7.01 16.00 -10.15
CA ARG A 215 -6.81 17.43 -10.44
C ARG A 215 -6.34 18.21 -9.21
N THR A 216 -6.91 17.92 -8.05
CA THR A 216 -6.60 18.59 -6.77
C THR A 216 -5.36 18.05 -6.08
N ASN A 217 -4.91 16.84 -6.42
CA ASN A 217 -3.72 16.24 -5.81
C ASN A 217 -2.48 17.15 -5.98
N ARG A 218 -1.86 17.47 -4.83
CA ARG A 218 -0.60 18.24 -4.70
C ARG A 218 0.55 17.38 -4.17
N GLN A 219 0.35 16.08 -3.95
CA GLN A 219 1.41 15.16 -3.53
C GLN A 219 2.19 14.70 -4.76
N PRO A 220 3.54 14.66 -4.72
CA PRO A 220 4.39 14.16 -5.81
C PRO A 220 3.96 12.80 -6.37
N ALA A 221 3.42 11.94 -5.50
CA ALA A 221 2.88 10.63 -5.84
C ALA A 221 1.56 10.34 -5.10
N LEU A 222 0.58 9.81 -5.82
CA LEU A 222 -0.71 9.31 -5.32
C LEU A 222 -0.82 7.82 -5.70
N ASN A 223 -0.90 6.93 -4.69
CA ASN A 223 -1.10 5.51 -4.91
C ASN A 223 -2.59 5.17 -5.09
N VAL A 224 -2.86 4.03 -5.73
CA VAL A 224 -4.21 3.55 -6.04
C VAL A 224 -5.10 3.39 -4.80
N VAL A 225 -4.55 3.01 -3.64
CA VAL A 225 -5.33 2.95 -2.38
C VAL A 225 -5.86 4.34 -2.00
N LYS A 226 -4.99 5.37 -1.92
CA LYS A 226 -5.44 6.75 -1.61
C LYS A 226 -6.29 7.38 -2.72
N LEU A 227 -6.21 6.88 -3.96
CA LEU A 227 -7.15 7.25 -5.02
C LEU A 227 -8.53 6.63 -4.74
N ILE A 228 -8.60 5.32 -4.49
CA ILE A 228 -9.83 4.60 -4.15
C ILE A 228 -10.50 5.25 -2.93
N ASP A 229 -9.77 5.40 -1.82
CA ASP A 229 -10.30 5.96 -0.57
C ASP A 229 -10.99 7.31 -0.80
N ARG A 230 -10.30 8.24 -1.48
CA ARG A 230 -10.80 9.60 -1.75
C ARG A 230 -11.91 9.64 -2.78
N VAL A 231 -11.87 8.80 -3.80
CA VAL A 231 -12.97 8.68 -4.78
C VAL A 231 -14.21 8.14 -4.08
N VAL A 232 -14.06 7.13 -3.22
CA VAL A 232 -15.16 6.56 -2.44
C VAL A 232 -15.75 7.58 -1.45
N GLU A 233 -14.90 8.34 -0.74
CA GLU A 233 -15.33 9.47 0.10
C GLU A 233 -16.08 10.53 -0.71
N GLN A 234 -15.48 11.02 -1.80
CA GLN A 234 -16.03 12.12 -2.58
C GLN A 234 -17.32 11.73 -3.32
N THR A 235 -17.38 10.54 -3.94
CA THR A 235 -18.59 10.11 -4.65
C THR A 235 -19.75 9.98 -3.67
N ARG A 236 -19.56 9.33 -2.52
CA ARG A 236 -20.61 9.18 -1.49
C ARG A 236 -21.04 10.49 -0.83
N ALA A 237 -20.17 11.49 -0.80
CA ALA A 237 -20.49 12.80 -0.24
C ALA A 237 -21.34 13.69 -1.17
N ASN A 238 -21.41 13.36 -2.48
CA ASN A 238 -22.04 14.21 -3.49
C ASN A 238 -23.12 13.48 -4.33
N TYR A 239 -23.14 12.15 -4.35
CA TYR A 239 -23.95 11.35 -5.26
C TYR A 239 -24.43 10.03 -4.64
N GLU A 240 -25.57 9.52 -5.10
CA GLU A 240 -26.12 8.21 -4.73
C GLU A 240 -25.42 7.07 -5.48
N GLN A 241 -24.10 6.96 -5.33
CA GLN A 241 -23.28 5.90 -5.92
C GLN A 241 -22.30 5.30 -4.89
N LEU A 242 -22.13 3.98 -4.94
CA LEU A 242 -21.27 3.23 -4.03
C LEU A 242 -20.11 2.58 -4.79
N PRO A 243 -19.11 3.37 -5.22
CA PRO A 243 -17.93 2.81 -5.87
C PRO A 243 -17.15 1.89 -4.93
N GLU A 244 -16.44 0.94 -5.53
CA GLU A 244 -15.66 -0.08 -4.84
C GLU A 244 -14.36 -0.36 -5.62
N GLY A 245 -13.25 -0.53 -4.92
CA GLY A 245 -11.95 -0.79 -5.54
C GLY A 245 -11.08 -1.71 -4.70
N ASN A 246 -10.44 -2.69 -5.35
CA ASN A 246 -9.71 -3.78 -4.70
C ASN A 246 -8.53 -4.25 -5.58
N PRO A 247 -7.56 -5.00 -5.00
CA PRO A 247 -6.66 -5.86 -5.75
C PRO A 247 -7.44 -6.86 -6.60
N LEU A 248 -6.90 -7.23 -7.77
CA LEU A 248 -7.43 -8.31 -8.59
C LEU A 248 -6.71 -9.63 -8.25
N PHE A 249 -7.49 -10.68 -7.96
CA PHE A 249 -6.99 -12.00 -7.57
C PHE A 249 -6.84 -12.93 -8.78
N GLY A 250 -5.92 -13.89 -8.69
CA GLY A 250 -5.56 -14.81 -9.78
C GLY A 250 -4.59 -14.19 -10.80
N VAL A 251 -4.90 -12.99 -11.28
CA VAL A 251 -4.29 -12.32 -12.44
C VAL A 251 -2.85 -11.77 -12.25
N GLY A 252 -2.02 -12.37 -11.40
CA GLY A 252 -0.61 -11.97 -11.24
C GLY A 252 -0.33 -10.76 -10.34
N HIS A 253 -1.30 -10.27 -9.55
CA HIS A 253 -1.05 -9.28 -8.48
C HIS A 253 -0.08 -9.81 -7.41
N LYS A 254 1.00 -9.09 -7.09
CA LYS A 254 2.03 -9.52 -6.11
C LYS A 254 2.17 -8.64 -4.86
N GLY A 255 1.20 -7.75 -4.59
CA GLY A 255 1.17 -6.89 -3.40
C GLY A 255 1.65 -5.46 -3.61
N GLY A 256 2.00 -5.09 -4.84
CA GLY A 256 2.35 -3.72 -5.22
C GLY A 256 1.13 -2.82 -5.41
N GLN A 257 1.36 -1.55 -5.75
CA GLN A 257 0.30 -0.58 -6.01
C GLN A 257 0.59 0.26 -7.25
N TYR A 258 -0.44 0.53 -8.04
CA TYR A 258 -0.37 1.49 -9.12
C TYR A 258 -0.18 2.91 -8.55
N VAL A 259 0.71 3.71 -9.15
CA VAL A 259 1.05 5.06 -8.66
C VAL A 259 0.94 6.11 -9.78
N PHE A 260 0.25 7.21 -9.46
CA PHE A 260 0.16 8.41 -10.26
C PHE A 260 1.19 9.43 -9.75
N ARG A 261 2.20 9.75 -10.55
CA ARG A 261 3.26 10.72 -10.20
C ARG A 261 3.11 12.01 -11.00
N LEU A 262 3.28 13.16 -10.36
CA LEU A 262 3.13 14.47 -11.01
C LEU A 262 4.26 14.68 -12.05
N ALA A 263 3.92 15.21 -13.22
CA ALA A 263 4.86 15.36 -14.35
C ALA A 263 6.08 16.24 -14.02
N SER A 264 5.94 17.21 -13.10
CA SER A 264 7.04 18.04 -12.57
C SER A 264 8.14 17.23 -11.88
N GLU A 265 7.84 16.03 -11.40
CA GLU A 265 8.77 15.11 -10.75
C GLU A 265 9.42 14.13 -11.75
N VAL A 266 8.99 14.14 -13.02
CA VAL A 266 9.42 13.18 -14.07
C VAL A 266 10.55 13.74 -14.94
N GLU A 267 10.71 15.07 -15.01
CA GLU A 267 11.74 15.73 -15.85
C GLU A 267 12.99 16.18 -15.07
N LEU A 268 13.04 16.03 -13.74
CA LEU A 268 14.11 16.59 -12.89
C LEU A 268 15.19 15.59 -12.44
N GLN A 269 16.13 15.27 -13.33
CA GLN A 269 17.55 15.01 -12.99
C GLN A 269 18.45 15.39 -14.18
N PRO A 270 19.73 15.81 -13.97
CA PRO A 270 20.48 15.99 -12.72
C PRO A 270 20.60 17.50 -12.33
N ILE A 271 21.20 17.93 -11.21
CA ILE A 271 22.65 18.05 -10.95
C ILE A 271 22.95 18.45 -9.48
N GLN A 272 23.94 17.78 -8.88
CA GLN A 272 24.83 18.15 -7.76
C GLN A 272 24.28 18.69 -6.41
N VAL A 273 25.21 18.77 -5.44
CA VAL A 273 24.99 18.99 -4.00
C VAL A 273 25.66 20.29 -3.55
N GLU A 274 24.93 21.11 -2.77
CA GLU A 274 25.54 21.99 -1.77
C GLU A 274 24.86 21.82 -0.42
N GLN A 275 25.60 22.12 0.67
CA GLN A 275 25.08 22.04 2.04
C GLN A 275 24.94 23.42 2.68
N LYS A 276 23.81 23.64 3.37
CA LYS A 276 23.76 24.05 4.80
C LYS A 276 22.32 24.16 5.30
N GLY A 277 22.10 23.86 6.58
CA GLY A 277 20.81 24.02 7.25
C GLY A 277 20.55 22.99 8.34
N ARG A 278 20.99 23.27 9.58
CA ARG A 278 20.83 22.35 10.72
C ARG A 278 19.35 22.24 11.11
N ARG A 279 18.78 21.04 11.04
CA ARG A 279 17.43 20.66 11.50
C ARG A 279 17.54 19.32 12.26
N PRO A 280 16.57 18.95 13.13
CA PRO A 280 16.75 17.85 14.09
C PRO A 280 17.10 16.51 13.42
N SER A 281 17.82 15.67 14.16
CA SER A 281 18.40 14.42 13.68
C SER A 281 17.32 13.48 13.13
N LYS A 282 17.40 13.20 11.82
CA LYS A 282 16.72 12.03 11.24
C LYS A 282 17.25 10.78 11.91
N ALA A 283 16.36 9.85 12.26
CA ALA A 283 16.75 8.56 12.78
C ALA A 283 17.61 7.81 11.76
N ARG A 284 18.76 7.30 12.18
CA ARG A 284 19.68 6.58 11.29
C ARG A 284 19.17 5.16 11.09
N ALA A 285 18.75 4.84 9.86
CA ALA A 285 18.30 3.51 9.51
C ALA A 285 19.48 2.53 9.41
N GLY A 286 19.29 1.31 9.91
CA GLY A 286 20.27 0.22 9.88
C GLY A 286 19.59 -1.14 9.77
N LEU A 287 20.41 -2.20 9.80
CA LEU A 287 19.96 -3.59 9.78
C LEU A 287 20.75 -4.38 10.82
N PHE A 288 20.04 -5.12 11.66
CA PHE A 288 20.62 -6.07 12.62
C PHE A 288 20.24 -7.49 12.18
N THR A 289 21.17 -8.45 12.34
CA THR A 289 20.88 -9.89 12.15
C THR A 289 21.02 -10.56 13.49
N ASP A 290 19.97 -11.24 13.95
CA ASP A 290 19.99 -12.00 15.19
C ASP A 290 20.76 -13.31 15.00
N SER A 291 21.83 -13.48 15.75
CA SER A 291 22.72 -14.65 15.64
C SER A 291 22.09 -15.95 16.14
N ARG A 292 20.91 -15.89 16.79
CA ARG A 292 20.22 -17.06 17.35
C ARG A 292 19.35 -17.81 16.34
N ASP A 293 18.77 -17.10 15.37
CA ASP A 293 17.84 -17.64 14.37
C ASP A 293 18.11 -17.17 12.93
N GLY A 294 19.04 -16.22 12.73
CA GLY A 294 19.34 -15.60 11.43
C GLY A 294 18.33 -14.55 10.97
N GLN A 295 17.31 -14.24 11.78
CA GLN A 295 16.29 -13.25 11.42
C GLN A 295 16.92 -11.86 11.36
N GLN A 296 16.64 -11.17 10.26
CA GLN A 296 17.05 -9.78 10.08
C GLN A 296 15.94 -8.83 10.55
N TYR A 297 16.34 -7.75 11.22
CA TYR A 297 15.47 -6.71 11.76
C TYR A 297 16.02 -5.35 11.34
N ARG A 298 15.21 -4.51 10.69
CA ARG A 298 15.51 -3.10 10.45
C ARG A 298 15.64 -2.39 11.80
N THR A 299 16.51 -1.39 11.88
CA THR A 299 16.75 -0.61 13.10
C THR A 299 16.69 0.89 12.82
N ILE A 300 16.25 1.68 13.81
CA ILE A 300 16.34 3.15 13.78
C ILE A 300 17.01 3.69 15.04
N GLU A 301 17.79 4.76 14.89
CA GLU A 301 18.41 5.47 16.01
C GLU A 301 17.50 6.61 16.51
N PHE A 302 17.05 6.56 17.77
CA PHE A 302 16.21 7.58 18.40
C PHE A 302 16.64 7.84 19.86
N ASN A 303 16.94 9.10 20.18
CA ASN A 303 17.23 9.58 21.54
C ASN A 303 18.32 8.76 22.29
N GLY A 304 19.44 8.46 21.62
CA GLY A 304 20.55 7.68 22.18
C GLY A 304 20.36 6.16 22.15
N LEU A 305 19.17 5.68 21.76
CA LEU A 305 18.85 4.26 21.62
C LEU A 305 18.77 3.85 20.15
N ILE A 306 19.22 2.65 19.85
CA ILE A 306 18.90 1.95 18.61
C ILE A 306 17.69 1.07 18.89
N TRP A 307 16.59 1.28 18.18
CA TRP A 307 15.33 0.52 18.25
C TRP A 307 15.19 -0.44 17.07
N PHE A 308 14.51 -1.57 17.26
CA PHE A 308 13.96 -2.38 16.16
C PHE A 308 12.77 -1.67 15.50
N ALA A 309 12.82 -1.53 14.17
CA ALA A 309 11.73 -1.08 13.31
C ALA A 309 10.93 -2.24 12.69
N ASP A 310 11.36 -3.49 12.91
CA ASP A 310 10.55 -4.70 12.70
C ASP A 310 10.11 -5.33 14.03
N ASN A 311 9.10 -6.19 14.03
CA ASN A 311 8.61 -6.85 15.24
C ASN A 311 9.45 -8.10 15.52
N LEU A 312 9.83 -8.32 16.78
CA LEU A 312 10.61 -9.49 17.18
C LEU A 312 9.90 -10.80 16.78
N ASN A 313 10.60 -11.69 16.08
CA ASN A 313 10.06 -12.92 15.51
C ASN A 313 10.71 -14.20 16.12
N PHE A 314 11.49 -14.04 17.18
CA PHE A 314 12.24 -15.12 17.83
C PHE A 314 11.31 -16.22 18.42
N GLY A 315 11.77 -17.47 18.37
CA GLY A 315 11.01 -18.65 18.82
C GLY A 315 11.11 -18.91 20.33
N SER A 316 9.97 -19.06 21.01
CA SER A 316 9.91 -19.57 22.39
C SER A 316 8.52 -20.13 22.76
N GLU A 317 8.37 -20.63 24.00
CA GLU A 317 7.18 -21.35 24.48
C GLU A 317 5.97 -20.43 24.72
N LYS A 318 6.15 -19.32 25.45
CA LYS A 318 5.10 -18.33 25.77
C LYS A 318 4.96 -17.24 24.70
N SER A 319 5.08 -17.65 23.44
CA SER A 319 5.04 -16.73 22.29
C SER A 319 4.49 -17.39 21.03
N TRP A 320 3.74 -16.62 20.24
CA TRP A 320 2.80 -17.14 19.25
C TRP A 320 2.82 -16.31 17.95
N PHE A 321 2.63 -16.97 16.81
CA PHE A 321 2.15 -16.27 15.62
C PHE A 321 0.67 -15.91 15.77
N TYR A 322 0.19 -14.87 15.09
CA TYR A 322 -1.24 -14.55 15.06
C TYR A 322 -2.03 -15.70 14.41
N ASP A 323 -3.09 -16.17 15.06
CA ASP A 323 -3.85 -17.38 14.74
C ASP A 323 -2.99 -18.66 14.57
N GLY A 324 -1.78 -18.67 15.14
CA GLY A 324 -0.80 -19.77 14.97
C GLY A 324 -0.18 -19.91 13.58
N GLN A 325 -0.52 -19.03 12.62
CA GLN A 325 -0.07 -19.14 11.23
C GLN A 325 1.33 -18.53 11.01
N SER A 326 2.29 -19.32 10.54
CA SER A 326 3.69 -18.88 10.28
C SER A 326 3.80 -17.66 9.37
N ASP A 327 2.91 -17.55 8.37
CA ASP A 327 2.80 -16.40 7.46
C ASP A 327 2.59 -15.07 8.19
N ASN A 328 1.93 -15.07 9.35
CA ASN A 328 1.77 -13.87 10.16
C ASN A 328 3.06 -13.51 10.91
N GLY A 329 3.94 -14.48 11.21
CA GLY A 329 5.29 -14.22 11.74
C GLY A 329 6.13 -13.38 10.78
N HIS A 330 6.19 -13.78 9.51
CA HIS A 330 6.92 -13.03 8.47
C HIS A 330 6.35 -11.63 8.17
N ARG A 331 5.09 -11.37 8.55
CA ARG A 331 4.39 -10.10 8.26
C ARG A 331 4.28 -9.15 9.46
N PHE A 332 4.26 -9.69 10.68
CA PHE A 332 3.92 -8.97 11.90
C PHE A 332 4.78 -9.36 13.12
N GLY A 333 5.76 -10.25 12.95
CA GLY A 333 6.51 -10.85 14.05
C GLY A 333 5.62 -11.75 14.93
N ARG A 334 6.05 -11.98 16.17
CA ARG A 334 5.33 -12.82 17.13
C ARG A 334 4.74 -11.98 18.27
N LEU A 335 3.70 -12.54 18.90
CA LEU A 335 3.09 -12.02 20.11
C LEU A 335 3.66 -12.78 21.31
N TYR A 336 4.02 -12.10 22.39
CA TYR A 336 4.68 -12.68 23.57
C TYR A 336 3.89 -12.34 24.83
N SER A 337 3.90 -13.22 25.84
CA SER A 337 3.54 -12.80 27.20
C SER A 337 4.56 -11.80 27.75
N TRP A 338 4.20 -11.00 28.75
CA TRP A 338 5.11 -10.00 29.29
C TRP A 338 6.35 -10.61 29.98
N GLU A 339 6.18 -11.73 30.71
CA GLU A 339 7.30 -12.47 31.32
C GLU A 339 8.31 -12.98 30.30
N GLU A 340 7.84 -13.30 29.10
CA GLU A 340 8.63 -13.87 28.00
C GLU A 340 9.30 -12.78 27.18
N THR A 341 8.59 -11.68 26.97
CA THR A 341 9.04 -10.44 26.35
C THR A 341 10.38 -9.98 26.92
N LEU A 342 10.50 -9.96 28.25
CA LEU A 342 11.73 -9.56 28.96
C LEU A 342 12.97 -10.43 28.67
N LYS A 343 12.79 -11.62 28.08
CA LYS A 343 13.86 -12.59 27.75
C LYS A 343 14.06 -12.76 26.24
N ALA A 344 13.11 -12.31 25.42
CA ALA A 344 13.05 -12.65 24.01
C ALA A 344 14.07 -11.89 23.15
N CYS A 345 14.51 -10.69 23.56
CA CYS A 345 15.49 -9.89 22.81
C CYS A 345 16.87 -10.57 22.69
N PRO A 346 17.62 -10.30 21.61
CA PRO A 346 18.97 -10.85 21.43
C PRO A 346 20.00 -10.27 22.43
N PRO A 347 21.14 -10.94 22.65
CA PRO A 347 22.19 -10.45 23.54
C PRO A 347 22.62 -9.02 23.21
N GLY A 348 22.76 -8.19 24.25
CA GLY A 348 23.03 -6.75 24.11
C GLY A 348 21.82 -5.89 23.75
N TRP A 349 20.62 -6.46 23.65
CA TRP A 349 19.36 -5.75 23.48
C TRP A 349 18.38 -6.06 24.62
N ARG A 350 17.50 -5.10 24.92
CA ARG A 350 16.45 -5.18 25.94
C ARG A 350 15.11 -4.73 25.36
N ILE A 351 14.02 -4.90 26.12
CA ILE A 351 12.73 -4.29 25.78
C ILE A 351 12.74 -2.82 26.23
N PRO A 352 12.14 -1.88 25.47
CA PRO A 352 12.00 -0.48 25.87
C PRO A 352 11.11 -0.32 27.10
N THR A 353 11.53 0.55 28.01
CA THR A 353 10.78 1.00 29.16
C THR A 353 9.64 1.93 28.77
N ASP A 354 8.76 2.21 29.72
CA ASP A 354 7.61 3.08 29.51
C ASP A 354 8.01 4.54 29.27
N GLU A 355 9.01 5.09 29.96
CA GLU A 355 9.48 6.46 29.67
C GLU A 355 10.16 6.57 28.30
N GLU A 356 10.78 5.51 27.78
CA GLU A 356 11.35 5.48 26.42
C GLU A 356 10.25 5.46 25.36
N TRP A 357 9.17 4.69 25.58
CA TRP A 357 7.97 4.75 24.76
C TRP A 357 7.26 6.12 24.85
N LYS A 358 7.14 6.71 26.05
CA LYS A 358 6.61 8.07 26.22
C LYS A 358 7.46 9.08 25.46
N ALA A 359 8.80 9.02 25.57
CA ALA A 359 9.71 9.92 24.86
C ALA A 359 9.55 9.80 23.34
N LEU A 360 9.44 8.58 22.81
CA LEU A 360 9.15 8.31 21.40
C LEU A 360 7.81 8.93 20.97
N ALA A 361 6.73 8.65 21.69
CA ALA A 361 5.40 9.16 21.38
C ALA A 361 5.33 10.69 21.46
N ARG A 362 5.82 11.28 22.56
CA ARG A 362 5.92 12.74 22.80
C ARG A 362 6.63 13.45 21.64
N ASN A 363 7.79 12.94 21.21
CA ASN A 363 8.58 13.56 20.14
C ASN A 363 7.82 13.64 18.81
N PHE A 364 7.05 12.61 18.47
CA PHE A 364 6.31 12.55 17.21
C PHE A 364 4.92 13.18 17.27
N GLY A 365 4.36 13.37 18.47
CA GLY A 365 3.20 14.23 18.69
C GLY A 365 2.57 14.15 20.07
N GLY A 366 2.59 12.99 20.72
CA GLY A 366 1.81 12.69 21.92
C GLY A 366 1.23 11.26 21.99
N TYR A 367 0.42 11.01 23.01
CA TYR A 367 -0.38 9.78 23.18
C TYR A 367 -1.55 10.04 24.15
N PHE A 368 -2.61 9.24 24.06
CA PHE A 368 -3.69 9.23 25.05
C PHE A 368 -3.32 8.25 26.18
N ASP A 369 -3.34 8.72 27.42
CA ASP A 369 -3.04 7.94 28.62
C ASP A 369 -4.32 7.45 29.29
N TRP A 370 -4.56 6.13 29.29
CA TRP A 370 -5.76 5.56 29.91
C TRP A 370 -5.70 5.43 31.44
N GLY A 371 -4.53 5.56 32.06
CA GLY A 371 -4.40 5.58 33.53
C GLY A 371 -4.86 6.91 34.15
N THR A 372 -4.71 8.00 33.40
CA THR A 372 -5.06 9.37 33.80
C THR A 372 -6.26 9.95 33.06
N GLY A 373 -6.69 9.32 31.96
CA GLY A 373 -7.82 9.74 31.12
C GLY A 373 -7.53 11.01 30.31
N LYS A 374 -6.27 11.25 29.91
CA LYS A 374 -5.82 12.52 29.31
C LYS A 374 -4.97 12.31 28.07
N GLU A 375 -5.00 13.29 27.18
CA GLU A 375 -4.08 13.38 26.05
C GLU A 375 -2.83 14.16 26.46
N GLU A 376 -1.67 13.51 26.36
CA GLU A 376 -0.38 14.20 26.40
C GLU A 376 0.01 14.55 24.97
N GLY A 377 -0.24 15.79 24.54
CA GLY A 377 0.09 16.28 23.20
C GLY A 377 -1.02 16.05 22.15
N GLN A 378 -0.65 15.53 20.98
CA GLN A 378 -1.52 15.23 19.83
C GLN A 378 -1.36 13.76 19.42
N PRO A 379 -2.18 12.84 19.96
CA PRO A 379 -2.04 11.39 19.74
C PRO A 379 -2.15 10.98 18.27
N GLU A 380 -2.96 11.68 17.47
CA GLU A 380 -3.18 11.44 16.04
C GLU A 380 -1.95 11.80 15.21
N LYS A 381 -1.29 12.90 15.60
CA LYS A 381 -0.05 13.33 14.96
C LYS A 381 1.05 12.32 15.21
N ALA A 382 1.19 11.84 16.44
CA ALA A 382 2.16 10.78 16.75
C ALA A 382 1.85 9.49 15.99
N PHE A 383 0.59 9.08 15.97
CA PHE A 383 0.12 7.92 15.21
C PHE A 383 0.53 8.02 13.74
N GLY A 384 0.17 9.12 13.06
CA GLY A 384 0.54 9.35 11.65
C GLY A 384 2.04 9.49 11.37
N GLN A 385 2.87 9.76 12.38
CA GLN A 385 4.33 9.88 12.25
C GLN A 385 5.10 8.59 12.64
N LEU A 386 4.53 7.75 13.51
CA LEU A 386 5.09 6.47 13.97
C LEU A 386 4.51 5.25 13.23
N LEU A 387 3.38 5.41 12.54
CA LEU A 387 2.94 4.49 11.50
C LEU A 387 3.90 4.48 10.31
N LYS A 388 3.88 3.37 9.57
CA LYS A 388 4.67 3.20 8.36
C LYS A 388 4.25 4.20 7.28
N GLY A 389 5.20 5.03 6.85
CA GLY A 389 4.98 6.17 5.95
C GLY A 389 4.96 7.53 6.66
N GLY A 390 5.02 7.54 7.99
CA GLY A 390 5.39 8.72 8.79
C GLY A 390 6.90 8.99 8.78
N SER A 391 7.33 10.11 9.36
CA SER A 391 8.74 10.56 9.29
C SER A 391 9.71 9.88 10.28
N SER A 392 9.21 9.03 11.18
CA SER A 392 10.04 8.38 12.20
C SER A 392 10.91 7.21 11.71
N GLY A 393 10.45 6.48 10.69
CA GLY A 393 10.98 5.17 10.32
C GLY A 393 10.68 4.04 11.33
N PHE A 394 9.83 4.28 12.34
CA PHE A 394 9.47 3.29 13.36
C PHE A 394 8.55 2.19 12.82
N ASP A 395 7.78 2.50 11.77
CA ASP A 395 6.92 1.58 11.03
C ASP A 395 6.10 0.65 11.93
N ALA A 396 5.22 1.21 12.77
CA ALA A 396 4.31 0.43 13.59
C ALA A 396 3.44 -0.53 12.73
N LEU A 397 3.63 -1.83 12.95
CA LEU A 397 2.90 -2.93 12.31
C LEU A 397 1.60 -3.23 13.07
N MET A 398 0.50 -3.42 12.34
CA MET A 398 -0.80 -3.76 12.90
C MET A 398 -0.96 -5.27 13.13
N GLY A 399 -0.09 -5.84 13.96
CA GLY A 399 -0.02 -7.29 14.25
C GLY A 399 -1.15 -7.86 15.11
N GLY A 400 -2.15 -7.07 15.45
CA GLY A 400 -3.22 -7.43 16.37
C GLY A 400 -2.70 -7.71 17.78
N TYR A 401 -3.46 -8.51 18.54
CA TYR A 401 -3.07 -8.98 19.87
C TYR A 401 -3.79 -10.28 20.27
N ARG A 402 -3.34 -10.91 21.36
CA ARG A 402 -3.90 -12.16 21.93
C ARG A 402 -4.33 -11.93 23.39
N LEU A 403 -5.45 -12.51 23.82
CA LEU A 403 -5.84 -12.57 25.23
C LEU A 403 -5.17 -13.75 25.95
N ALA A 404 -5.46 -13.97 27.24
CA ALA A 404 -4.87 -15.06 28.02
C ALA A 404 -5.35 -16.43 27.50
N GLU A 405 -6.64 -16.52 27.20
CA GLU A 405 -7.41 -17.70 26.78
C GLU A 405 -7.01 -18.21 25.39
N GLY A 406 -6.24 -17.44 24.63
CA GLY A 406 -5.77 -17.81 23.29
C GLY A 406 -6.60 -17.27 22.13
N VAL A 407 -7.62 -16.46 22.39
CA VAL A 407 -8.34 -15.71 21.34
C VAL A 407 -7.48 -14.54 20.84
N TYR A 408 -7.46 -14.34 19.53
CA TYR A 408 -6.73 -13.24 18.87
C TYR A 408 -7.71 -12.17 18.35
N TYR A 409 -7.29 -10.91 18.34
CA TYR A 409 -8.12 -9.76 17.96
C TYR A 409 -7.37 -8.71 17.12
N SER A 410 -8.14 -7.97 16.31
CA SER A 410 -7.74 -6.73 15.64
C SER A 410 -6.50 -6.78 14.74
N LEU A 411 -6.21 -7.91 14.06
CA LEU A 411 -5.20 -7.95 13.00
C LEU A 411 -5.49 -6.90 11.92
N GLY A 412 -4.47 -6.17 11.46
CA GLY A 412 -4.61 -5.08 10.49
C GLY A 412 -5.15 -3.77 11.06
N ASN A 413 -5.88 -3.81 12.18
CA ASN A 413 -6.50 -2.63 12.80
C ASN A 413 -5.74 -2.12 14.03
N VAL A 414 -5.00 -2.98 14.74
CA VAL A 414 -4.29 -2.62 15.97
C VAL A 414 -2.85 -3.12 15.92
N GLY A 415 -1.90 -2.28 16.31
CA GLY A 415 -0.53 -2.64 16.63
C GLY A 415 -0.31 -2.43 18.11
N SER A 416 -0.25 -3.50 18.91
CA SER A 416 -0.16 -3.39 20.37
C SER A 416 1.13 -4.02 20.91
N TYR A 417 1.88 -3.24 21.69
CA TYR A 417 3.30 -3.45 22.00
C TYR A 417 3.58 -3.40 23.50
N TRP A 418 4.38 -4.34 24.02
CA TRP A 418 4.81 -4.29 25.42
C TRP A 418 5.87 -3.22 25.69
N SER A 419 5.80 -2.65 26.90
CA SER A 419 6.92 -2.01 27.59
C SER A 419 7.55 -2.99 28.59
N SER A 420 8.83 -2.81 28.93
CA SER A 420 9.50 -3.55 30.01
C SER A 420 9.08 -3.09 31.41
N THR A 421 8.28 -2.03 31.52
CA THR A 421 7.85 -1.44 32.79
C THR A 421 6.55 -2.06 33.27
N GLU A 422 6.62 -2.66 34.46
CA GLU A 422 5.48 -3.13 35.24
C GLU A 422 4.64 -1.95 35.77
N GLU A 423 3.31 -2.14 35.92
CA GLU A 423 2.50 -1.27 36.77
C GLU A 423 2.23 -1.91 38.13
N ASN A 424 1.87 -3.19 38.13
CA ASN A 424 1.61 -3.95 39.35
C ASN A 424 1.85 -5.44 39.11
N ALA A 425 1.76 -6.25 40.18
CA ALA A 425 2.02 -7.69 40.15
C ALA A 425 1.33 -8.45 39.00
N SER A 426 0.15 -8.01 38.55
CA SER A 426 -0.64 -8.63 37.47
C SER A 426 -0.56 -7.95 36.09
N GLN A 427 -0.17 -6.67 36.01
CA GLN A 427 -0.28 -5.86 34.79
C GLN A 427 1.00 -5.10 34.46
N ALA A 428 1.21 -4.84 33.17
CA ALA A 428 2.33 -4.07 32.66
C ALA A 428 1.88 -3.07 31.59
N TRP A 429 2.69 -2.04 31.36
CA TRP A 429 2.40 -1.00 30.39
C TRP A 429 2.57 -1.50 28.96
N ASN A 430 1.66 -1.05 28.08
CA ASN A 430 1.70 -1.35 26.66
C ASN A 430 1.22 -0.14 25.84
N TYR A 431 1.73 -0.05 24.61
CA TYR A 431 1.35 1.00 23.66
C TYR A 431 0.52 0.38 22.53
N THR A 432 -0.63 0.98 22.25
CA THR A 432 -1.58 0.53 21.22
C THR A 432 -1.72 1.62 20.17
N PHE A 433 -1.32 1.29 18.96
CA PHE A 433 -1.63 2.03 17.75
C PHE A 433 -2.99 1.54 17.25
N ASP A 434 -4.00 2.40 17.25
CA ASP A 434 -5.37 2.05 16.84
C ASP A 434 -5.72 2.71 15.51
N GLN A 435 -5.88 1.89 14.45
CA GLN A 435 -6.26 2.37 13.11
C GLN A 435 -7.69 2.94 13.04
N PRO A 436 -8.70 2.41 13.74
CA PRO A 436 -10.05 2.99 13.76
C PRO A 436 -10.14 4.40 14.34
N SER A 437 -9.47 4.71 15.46
CA SER A 437 -9.47 6.07 16.03
C SER A 437 -8.35 6.96 15.49
N GLY A 438 -7.31 6.36 14.90
CA GLY A 438 -6.12 7.05 14.42
C GLY A 438 -5.22 7.57 15.53
N LYS A 439 -5.28 7.03 16.76
CA LYS A 439 -4.50 7.50 17.93
C LYS A 439 -3.48 6.46 18.43
N ILE A 440 -2.45 6.94 19.12
CA ILE A 440 -1.64 6.13 20.03
C ILE A 440 -2.25 6.20 21.43
N TYR A 441 -2.50 5.03 22.03
CA TYR A 441 -2.94 4.86 23.40
C TYR A 441 -1.86 4.19 24.25
N ARG A 442 -1.64 4.69 25.46
CA ARG A 442 -0.91 4.00 26.53
C ARG A 442 -1.93 3.32 27.45
N PHE A 443 -1.82 2.00 27.56
CA PHE A 443 -2.69 1.13 28.35
C PHE A 443 -1.87 0.33 29.37
N SER A 444 -2.54 -0.14 30.41
CA SER A 444 -2.05 -1.24 31.25
C SER A 444 -2.81 -2.51 30.89
N ASN A 445 -2.12 -3.64 30.74
CA ASN A 445 -2.73 -4.92 30.36
C ASN A 445 -2.21 -6.09 31.22
N PRO A 446 -3.03 -7.14 31.45
CA PRO A 446 -2.59 -8.37 32.12
C PRO A 446 -1.34 -8.98 31.46
N LYS A 447 -0.32 -9.32 32.27
CA LYS A 447 0.96 -9.88 31.82
C LYS A 447 0.84 -11.20 31.04
N SER A 448 -0.29 -11.89 31.19
CA SER A 448 -0.67 -13.13 30.48
C SER A 448 -1.10 -12.90 29.02
N HIS A 449 -1.40 -11.66 28.62
CA HIS A 449 -1.80 -11.33 27.25
C HIS A 449 -0.62 -11.40 26.27
N GLY A 450 -0.91 -11.71 25.00
CA GLY A 450 0.09 -11.64 23.93
C GLY A 450 0.12 -10.24 23.28
N ARG A 451 1.29 -9.62 23.21
CA ARG A 451 1.54 -8.35 22.49
C ARG A 451 2.84 -8.42 21.69
N SER A 452 2.97 -7.55 20.69
CA SER A 452 4.18 -7.43 19.87
C SER A 452 5.36 -6.86 20.67
N CYS A 453 6.58 -7.14 20.23
CA CYS A 453 7.80 -6.66 20.89
C CYS A 453 8.70 -5.90 19.92
N ARG A 454 9.28 -4.80 20.40
CA ARG A 454 10.44 -4.12 19.81
C ARG A 454 11.59 -4.27 20.79
N CYS A 455 12.81 -4.42 20.29
CA CYS A 455 14.01 -4.39 21.13
C CYS A 455 14.73 -3.05 20.99
N VAL A 456 15.42 -2.60 22.04
CA VAL A 456 16.28 -1.42 22.08
C VAL A 456 17.66 -1.75 22.66
N ARG A 457 18.67 -0.96 22.31
CA ARG A 457 19.97 -0.93 22.98
C ARG A 457 20.58 0.47 22.93
N GLU A 458 21.52 0.75 23.83
CA GLU A 458 22.28 2.01 23.80
C GLU A 458 23.13 2.12 22.53
N VAL A 459 23.33 3.35 22.03
CA VAL A 459 24.40 3.67 21.08
C VAL A 459 25.73 3.61 21.82
N VAL A 460 26.50 2.55 21.59
CA VAL A 460 27.89 2.44 22.06
C VAL A 460 28.74 3.41 21.22
N GLY A 461 29.39 4.37 21.88
CA GLY A 461 30.38 5.24 21.24
C GLY A 461 31.66 4.47 20.87
N PRO A 462 32.62 5.09 20.16
CA PRO A 462 33.97 4.54 20.12
C PRO A 462 34.53 4.43 21.54
N GLU A 463 35.22 3.33 21.84
CA GLU A 463 35.99 3.18 23.07
C GLU A 463 37.27 4.05 22.96
N ASP A 464 37.62 4.76 24.04
CA ASP A 464 38.80 5.63 24.14
C ASP A 464 40.12 4.85 24.38
#